data_AF-A0A357R1I7-F1
#
_entry.id   AF-A0A357R1I7-F1
#
_cell.length_a   1.000
_cell.length_b   1.000
_cell.length_c   1.000
_cell.angle_alpha   90.00
_cell.angle_beta   90.00
_cell.angle_gamma   90.00
#
_symmetry.space_group_name_H-M   'P 1'
#
loop_
_entity.id
_entity.type
_entity.pdbx_description
1 polymer ?
#
loop_
_entity_poly.entity_id
_entity_poly.type
_entity_poly.pdbx_seq_one_letter_code
_entity_poly.pdbx_strand_id
1 'polypeptide(L)'
;MIVNSTELQNNFGKYLVLAAREDITVTRNGIPIAKLIGLNQADTAKEGAQAYPAPGSVTYQEFQEMARNSEERYELIDGEVYLLASPKIVHQYCVTEMLAQFYPWSKGKKCMVFTAPNDIILA
;
A
#
# COMPACT_ATOMS: atom_id res chain seq x y z
N MET A 1 28.69 -22.20 1.06
CA MET A 1 28.73 -23.34 2.03
C MET A 1 27.52 -24.30 1.88
N ILE A 2 27.62 -25.59 2.23
CA ILE A 2 26.47 -26.54 2.31
C ILE A 2 26.26 -27.00 3.76
N VAL A 3 25.01 -26.97 4.24
CA VAL A 3 24.65 -27.35 5.62
C VAL A 3 23.40 -28.23 5.62
N ASN A 4 23.23 -29.08 6.62
CA ASN A 4 21.98 -29.84 6.80
C ASN A 4 20.95 -28.99 7.57
N SER A 5 19.66 -29.30 7.40
CA SER A 5 18.55 -28.54 8.00
C SER A 5 18.58 -28.54 9.54
N THR A 6 19.01 -29.64 10.16
CA THR A 6 19.04 -29.79 11.62
C THR A 6 20.15 -28.94 12.25
N GLU A 7 21.32 -28.90 11.62
CA GLU A 7 22.49 -28.11 12.01
C GLU A 7 22.19 -26.62 11.89
N LEU A 8 21.53 -26.23 10.79
CA LEU A 8 21.09 -24.86 10.59
C LEU A 8 20.04 -24.44 11.62
N GLN A 9 19.11 -25.32 12.00
CA GLN A 9 18.12 -25.05 13.03
C GLN A 9 18.77 -24.85 14.41
N ASN A 10 19.70 -25.74 14.79
CA ASN A 10 20.35 -25.69 16.10
C ASN A 10 21.34 -24.52 16.24
N ASN A 11 21.91 -24.04 15.13
CA ASN A 11 22.93 -23.00 15.11
C ASN A 11 22.52 -21.80 14.24
N PHE A 12 21.23 -21.48 14.17
CA PHE A 12 20.71 -20.53 13.19
C PHE A 12 21.41 -19.16 13.25
N GLY A 13 21.65 -18.63 14.45
CA GLY A 13 22.36 -17.35 14.63
C GLY A 13 23.77 -17.32 14.02
N LYS A 14 24.53 -18.42 14.12
CA LYS A 14 25.85 -18.54 13.50
C LYS A 14 25.75 -18.47 11.98
N TYR A 15 24.77 -19.14 11.39
CA TYR A 15 24.58 -19.17 9.95
C TYR A 15 24.02 -17.86 9.40
N LEU A 16 23.25 -17.10 10.18
CA LEU A 16 22.86 -15.74 9.80
C LEU A 16 24.08 -14.82 9.64
N VAL A 17 25.05 -14.90 10.56
CA VAL A 17 26.29 -14.11 10.46
C VAL A 17 27.12 -14.51 9.24
N LEU A 18 27.14 -15.81 8.90
CA LEU A 18 27.84 -16.31 7.72
C LEU A 18 27.13 -15.95 6.41
N ALA A 19 25.81 -15.94 6.39
CA ALA A 19 24.99 -15.56 5.23
C ALA A 19 25.24 -14.13 4.76
N ALA A 20 25.65 -13.24 5.67
CA ALA A 20 26.06 -11.88 5.34
C ALA A 20 27.38 -11.80 4.53
N ARG A 21 28.14 -12.91 4.45
CA ARG A 21 29.44 -12.97 3.76
C ARG A 21 29.43 -13.92 2.58
N GLU A 22 28.71 -15.04 2.68
CA GLU A 22 28.59 -16.03 1.62
C GLU A 22 27.23 -16.70 1.60
N ASP A 23 26.85 -17.21 0.44
CA ASP A 23 25.64 -17.98 0.27
C ASP A 23 25.74 -19.37 0.91
N ILE A 24 24.67 -19.77 1.59
CA ILE A 24 24.59 -21.06 2.28
C ILE A 24 23.45 -21.90 1.68
N THR A 25 23.78 -23.06 1.12
CA THR A 25 22.80 -24.04 0.64
C THR A 25 22.40 -24.98 1.77
N VAL A 26 21.09 -25.11 2.01
CA VAL A 26 20.52 -25.97 3.03
C VAL A 26 20.04 -27.26 2.39
N THR A 27 20.43 -28.39 2.97
CA THR A 27 20.08 -29.73 2.52
C THR A 27 19.22 -30.45 3.56
N ARG A 28 18.33 -31.33 3.11
CA ARG A 28 17.61 -32.28 3.95
C ARG A 28 17.80 -33.66 3.35
N ASN A 29 18.35 -34.59 4.12
CA ASN A 29 18.72 -35.93 3.65
C ASN A 29 19.62 -35.89 2.39
N GLY A 30 20.56 -34.94 2.34
CA GLY A 30 21.47 -34.76 1.20
C GLY A 30 20.88 -34.02 0.00
N ILE A 31 19.58 -33.74 -0.02
CA ILE A 31 18.91 -33.02 -1.12
C ILE A 31 18.91 -31.52 -0.80
N PRO A 32 19.43 -30.64 -1.68
CA PRO A 32 19.31 -29.20 -1.53
C PRO A 32 17.85 -28.75 -1.57
N ILE A 33 17.37 -28.06 -0.53
CA ILE A 33 15.98 -27.62 -0.40
C ILE A 33 15.81 -26.11 -0.23
N ALA A 34 16.85 -25.40 0.20
CA ALA A 34 16.79 -23.96 0.42
C ALA A 34 18.17 -23.31 0.28
N LYS A 35 18.19 -21.99 0.18
CA LYS A 35 19.41 -21.18 0.16
C LYS A 35 19.22 -19.97 1.08
N LEU A 36 20.16 -19.76 2.00
CA LEU A 36 20.21 -18.61 2.88
C LEU A 36 21.23 -17.62 2.30
N ILE A 37 20.78 -16.41 2.03
CA ILE A 37 21.52 -15.35 1.33
C ILE A 37 21.37 -14.07 2.16
N GLY A 38 22.45 -13.30 2.31
CA GLY A 38 22.41 -11.98 2.91
C GLY A 38 21.63 -10.99 2.04
N LEU A 39 20.80 -10.16 2.65
CA LEU A 39 20.04 -9.13 1.93
C LEU A 39 20.96 -7.99 1.49
N ASN A 40 20.85 -7.55 0.23
CA ASN A 40 21.34 -6.24 -0.19
C ASN A 40 20.29 -5.17 0.13
N GLN A 41 20.65 -3.88 0.15
CA GLN A 41 19.67 -2.78 0.33
C GLN A 41 18.52 -2.82 -0.70
N ALA A 42 18.74 -3.45 -1.86
CA ALA A 42 17.73 -3.68 -2.89
C ALA A 42 16.74 -4.81 -2.57
N ASP A 43 17.08 -5.73 -1.66
CA ASP A 43 16.28 -6.93 -1.32
C ASP A 43 15.32 -6.70 -0.14
N THR A 44 15.18 -5.44 0.29
CA THR A 44 14.16 -5.06 1.27
C THR A 44 12.79 -5.28 0.62
N ALA A 45 11.96 -6.17 1.18
CA ALA A 45 10.58 -6.33 0.75
C ALA A 45 9.86 -4.98 0.91
N LYS A 46 9.68 -4.28 -0.22
CA LYS A 46 8.79 -3.12 -0.29
C LYS A 46 7.39 -3.67 -0.55
N GLU A 47 6.39 -3.15 0.14
CA GLU A 47 5.01 -3.29 -0.34
C GLU A 47 4.98 -2.89 -1.81
N GLY A 48 4.15 -3.56 -2.61
CA GLY A 48 4.00 -3.26 -4.03
C GLY A 48 3.57 -1.81 -4.20
N ALA A 49 4.53 -0.90 -4.31
CA ALA A 49 4.27 0.46 -4.69
C ALA A 49 3.85 0.40 -6.15
N GLN A 50 2.57 0.61 -6.41
CA GLN A 50 2.09 0.91 -7.74
C GLN A 50 2.99 2.02 -8.29
N ALA A 51 3.51 1.85 -9.51
CA ALA A 51 4.41 2.82 -10.10
C ALA A 51 3.65 4.14 -10.27
N TYR A 52 3.80 5.05 -9.31
CA TYR A 52 3.23 6.38 -9.40
C TYR A 52 3.97 7.14 -10.51
N PRO A 53 3.25 7.80 -11.42
CA PRO A 53 3.84 8.74 -12.36
C PRO A 53 4.65 9.81 -11.63
N ALA A 54 5.56 10.49 -12.35
CA ALA A 54 6.31 11.58 -11.76
C ALA A 54 5.36 12.63 -11.14
N PRO A 55 5.74 13.26 -10.02
CA PRO A 55 4.99 14.36 -9.42
C PRO A 55 4.46 15.34 -10.47
N GLY A 56 3.14 15.59 -10.48
CA GLY A 56 2.48 16.54 -11.38
C GLY A 56 2.29 16.09 -12.84
N SER A 57 2.50 14.81 -13.17
CA SER A 57 2.44 14.35 -14.56
C SER A 57 1.13 13.66 -14.96
N VAL A 58 0.15 13.53 -14.07
CA VAL A 58 -1.09 12.79 -14.37
C VAL A 58 -2.16 13.73 -14.90
N THR A 59 -2.56 13.52 -16.14
CA THR A 59 -3.71 14.22 -16.73
C THR A 59 -5.01 13.67 -16.15
N TYR A 60 -6.06 14.49 -16.17
CA TYR A 60 -7.40 14.05 -15.73
C TYR A 60 -7.94 12.86 -16.54
N GLN A 61 -7.56 12.71 -17.81
CA GLN A 61 -7.95 11.57 -18.64
C GLN A 61 -7.27 10.27 -18.17
N GLU A 62 -5.95 10.30 -17.95
CA GLU A 62 -5.20 9.16 -17.42
C GLU A 62 -5.70 8.75 -16.04
N PHE A 63 -6.02 9.71 -15.18
CA PHE A 63 -6.65 9.46 -13.88
C PHE A 63 -7.99 8.72 -14.02
N GLN A 64 -8.87 9.16 -14.93
CA GLN A 64 -10.16 8.51 -15.13
C GLN A 64 -10.02 7.07 -15.64
N GLU A 65 -9.10 6.82 -16.57
CA GLU A 65 -8.85 5.47 -17.07
C GLU A 65 -8.32 4.55 -15.97
N MET A 66 -7.40 5.05 -15.15
CA MET A 66 -6.88 4.32 -14.00
C MET A 66 -7.98 4.03 -12.97
N ALA A 67 -8.76 5.04 -12.57
CA ALA A 67 -9.78 4.91 -11.54
C ALA A 67 -10.94 3.98 -11.94
N ARG A 68 -11.36 3.99 -13.21
CA ARG A 68 -12.42 3.09 -13.72
C ARG A 68 -12.05 1.60 -13.65
N ASN A 69 -10.76 1.29 -13.66
CA ASN A 69 -10.25 -0.08 -13.68
C ASN A 69 -9.83 -0.58 -12.28
N SER A 70 -10.14 0.16 -11.22
CA SER A 70 -9.77 -0.16 -9.84
C SER A 70 -10.98 -0.17 -8.92
N GLU A 71 -10.96 -1.03 -7.90
CA GLU A 71 -11.93 -0.99 -6.80
C GLU A 71 -11.53 0.01 -5.70
N GLU A 72 -10.30 0.52 -5.77
CA GLU A 72 -9.76 1.51 -4.84
C GLU A 72 -10.24 2.93 -5.16
N ARG A 73 -10.20 3.81 -4.16
CA ARG A 73 -10.62 5.21 -4.32
C ARG A 73 -9.43 6.14 -4.35
N TYR A 74 -9.37 6.99 -5.35
CA TYR A 74 -8.26 7.92 -5.56
C TYR A 74 -8.73 9.36 -5.67
N GLU A 75 -7.86 10.30 -5.34
CA GLU A 75 -8.03 11.73 -5.61
C GLU A 75 -6.89 12.22 -6.52
N LEU A 76 -7.22 13.05 -7.51
CA LEU A 76 -6.24 13.76 -8.32
C LEU A 76 -6.09 15.19 -7.79
N ILE A 77 -4.93 15.50 -7.20
CA ILE A 77 -4.63 16.81 -6.61
C ILE A 77 -3.31 17.28 -7.21
N ASP A 78 -3.31 18.46 -7.86
CA ASP A 78 -2.13 19.07 -8.47
C ASP A 78 -1.34 18.15 -9.43
N GLY A 79 -2.06 17.30 -10.18
CA GLY A 79 -1.47 16.35 -11.12
C GLY A 79 -0.86 15.10 -10.46
N GLU A 80 -1.12 14.89 -9.16
CA GLU A 80 -0.71 13.72 -8.39
C GLU A 80 -1.91 12.89 -7.94
N VAL A 81 -1.73 11.57 -7.92
CA VAL A 81 -2.78 10.61 -7.56
C VAL A 81 -2.57 10.13 -6.13
N TYR A 82 -3.57 10.34 -5.28
CA TYR A 82 -3.58 9.93 -3.89
C TYR A 82 -4.56 8.79 -3.68
N LEU A 83 -4.10 7.67 -3.10
CA LEU A 83 -4.98 6.59 -2.65
C LEU A 83 -5.65 6.98 -1.32
N LEU A 84 -6.98 6.92 -1.27
CA LEU A 84 -7.73 7.24 -0.07
C LEU A 84 -7.75 6.07 0.92
N ALA A 85 -7.35 6.35 2.15
CA ALA A 85 -7.48 5.39 3.23
C ALA A 85 -8.95 5.03 3.50
N SER A 86 -9.19 3.75 3.81
CA SER A 86 -10.52 3.31 4.24
C SER A 86 -10.90 3.98 5.58
N PRO A 87 -12.03 4.70 5.64
CA PRO A 87 -12.41 5.46 6.83
C PRO A 87 -12.83 4.53 7.97
N LYS A 88 -12.37 4.84 9.18
CA LYS A 88 -12.75 4.12 10.41
C LYS A 88 -14.16 4.51 10.88
N ILE A 89 -14.75 3.71 11.76
CA ILE A 89 -16.09 3.97 12.34
C ILE A 89 -16.19 5.37 12.96
N VAL A 90 -15.17 5.82 13.70
CA VAL A 90 -15.15 7.17 14.31
C VAL A 90 -15.25 8.27 13.25
N HIS A 91 -14.55 8.12 12.13
CA HIS A 91 -14.64 9.05 11.01
C HIS A 91 -16.08 9.10 10.45
N GLN A 92 -16.69 7.93 10.23
CA GLN A 92 -18.08 7.84 9.73
C GLN A 92 -19.10 8.45 10.69
N TYR A 93 -18.91 8.24 12.00
CA TYR A 93 -19.74 8.86 13.03
C TYR A 93 -19.68 10.39 12.95
N CYS A 94 -18.48 10.97 12.92
CA CYS A 94 -18.31 12.43 12.82
C CYS A 94 -18.98 13.01 11.56
N VAL A 95 -18.77 12.40 10.39
CA VAL A 95 -19.39 12.85 9.13
C VAL A 95 -20.92 12.78 9.21
N THR A 96 -21.45 11.72 9.84
CA THR A 96 -22.90 11.52 10.00
C THR A 96 -23.52 12.60 10.90
N GLU A 97 -22.88 12.90 12.04
CA GLU A 97 -23.34 13.96 12.96
C GLU A 97 -23.31 15.35 12.31
N MET A 98 -22.30 15.62 11.46
CA MET A 98 -22.24 16.86 10.66
C MET A 98 -23.38 16.91 9.63
N LEU A 99 -23.60 15.82 8.88
CA LEU A 99 -24.68 15.74 7.90
C LEU A 99 -26.06 15.93 8.53
N ALA A 100 -26.30 15.33 9.70
CA ALA A 100 -27.55 15.46 10.44
C ALA A 100 -27.91 16.91 10.80
N GLN A 101 -26.90 17.76 11.01
CA GLN A 101 -27.09 19.19 11.29
C GLN A 101 -27.17 20.04 10.02
N PHE A 102 -26.28 19.81 9.05
CA PHE A 102 -26.22 20.63 7.85
C PHE A 102 -27.35 20.36 6.86
N TYR A 103 -27.83 19.12 6.76
CA TYR A 103 -28.88 18.78 5.81
C TYR A 103 -30.19 19.52 6.10
N PRO A 104 -30.77 19.51 7.33
CA PRO A 104 -31.94 20.33 7.64
C PRO A 104 -31.69 21.82 7.47
N TRP A 105 -30.51 22.32 7.87
CA TRP A 105 -30.15 23.72 7.74
C TRP A 105 -30.16 24.20 6.28
N SER A 106 -29.76 23.34 5.33
CA SER A 106 -29.71 23.67 3.91
C SER A 106 -31.08 23.76 3.22
N LYS A 107 -32.15 23.24 3.85
CA LYS A 107 -33.49 23.22 3.24
C LYS A 107 -34.00 24.64 2.97
N GLY A 108 -34.45 24.87 1.73
CA GLY A 108 -34.95 26.18 1.28
C GLY A 108 -33.85 27.20 1.00
N LYS A 109 -32.56 26.84 1.10
CA LYS A 109 -31.43 27.69 0.70
C LYS A 109 -30.99 27.36 -0.73
N LYS A 110 -30.12 28.20 -1.28
CA LYS A 110 -29.55 28.04 -2.64
C LYS A 110 -28.45 26.96 -2.71
N CYS A 111 -28.17 26.28 -1.61
CA CYS A 111 -27.08 25.31 -1.50
C CYS A 111 -27.61 23.93 -1.09
N MET A 112 -26.83 22.90 -1.39
CA MET A 112 -27.09 21.51 -1.03
C MET A 112 -25.88 20.93 -0.29
N VAL A 113 -26.11 19.88 0.50
CA VAL A 113 -25.07 19.22 1.29
C VAL A 113 -24.85 17.82 0.72
N PHE A 114 -23.58 17.46 0.53
CA PHE A 114 -23.15 16.15 0.07
C PHE A 114 -22.06 15.62 1.01
N THR A 115 -21.94 14.30 1.09
CA THR A 115 -20.85 13.61 1.79
C THR A 115 -20.03 12.82 0.79
N ALA A 116 -18.77 12.52 1.14
CA ALA A 116 -17.99 11.54 0.40
C ALA A 116 -18.66 10.14 0.48
N PRO A 117 -18.52 9.29 -0.55
CA PRO A 117 -17.82 9.53 -1.82
C PRO A 117 -18.66 10.39 -2.79
N ASN A 118 -18.06 11.46 -3.32
CA ASN A 118 -18.65 12.32 -4.35
C ASN A 118 -17.54 13.07 -5.10
N ASP A 119 -17.39 12.79 -6.40
CA ASP A 119 -16.34 13.40 -7.20
C ASP A 119 -16.65 14.88 -7.45
N ILE A 120 -15.64 15.74 -7.27
CA ILE A 120 -15.72 17.18 -7.53
C ILE A 120 -14.63 17.54 -8.52
N ILE A 121 -15.04 18.04 -9.69
CA ILE A 121 -14.14 18.55 -10.71
C ILE A 121 -14.19 20.07 -10.61
N LEU A 122 -13.06 20.68 -10.23
CA LEU A 122 -12.90 22.13 -10.20
C LEU A 122 -12.50 22.59 -11.61
N ALA A 123 -13.36 23.41 -12.22
CA ALA A 123 -13.12 24.00 -13.54
C ALA A 123 -12.35 25.32 -13.45
#